data_AF-X8CU40-F1
#
_entry.id   AF-X8CU40-F1
#
_cell.length_a   1.000
_cell.length_b   1.000
_cell.length_c   1.000
_cell.angle_alpha   90.00
_cell.angle_beta   90.00
_cell.angle_gamma   90.00
#
_symmetry.space_group_name_H-M   'P 1'
#
loop_
_entity.id
_entity.type
_entity.pdbx_description
1 polymer ?
#
loop_
_entity_poly.entity_id
_entity_poly.type
_entity_poly.pdbx_seq_one_letter_code
_entity_poly.pdbx_strand_id
1 'polypeptide(L)'
;MALGCVAAALMGIVGCTSVTNGTATPDTKVAPAYRQSVSASVSASSATSSVRESQRQQSLTTKAVRTACASLITTSKNAIDKTNEFVQAFNSGRGTGPTEGPAIDALNDSATTVANSFNDAMSQQIKDAFNAYIDAAHSVANAIGTHAGTSEFNKRVDQLNDTKKKAIKLCLAT
;
A
#
# COMPACT_ATOMS: atom_id res chain seq x y z
N MET A 1 -8.13 -29.48 41.40
CA MET A 1 -8.71 -30.84 41.45
C MET A 1 -8.54 -31.43 40.06
N ALA A 2 -7.38 -32.04 39.77
CA ALA A 2 -7.10 -33.47 39.92
C ALA A 2 -7.55 -34.28 38.67
N LEU A 3 -6.61 -34.63 37.78
CA LEU A 3 -6.06 -36.00 37.53
C LEU A 3 -6.82 -36.71 36.39
N GLY A 4 -6.20 -37.36 35.39
CA GLY A 4 -4.80 -37.75 35.24
C GLY A 4 -4.50 -38.37 33.86
N CYS A 5 -3.20 -38.60 33.66
CA CYS A 5 -2.47 -39.17 32.53
C CYS A 5 -2.86 -40.61 32.15
N VAL A 6 -2.58 -41.04 30.90
CA VAL A 6 -1.77 -42.22 30.42
C VAL A 6 -1.69 -42.11 28.88
N ALA A 7 -0.59 -41.70 28.24
CA ALA A 7 0.64 -42.39 27.85
C ALA A 7 0.57 -43.37 26.64
N ALA A 8 1.37 -43.00 25.62
CA ALA A 8 2.21 -43.83 24.74
C ALA A 8 1.61 -44.76 23.66
N ALA A 9 1.95 -44.37 22.42
CA ALA A 9 2.51 -45.15 21.30
C ALA A 9 1.74 -46.36 20.76
N LEU A 10 1.51 -46.34 19.43
CA LEU A 10 2.12 -47.31 18.51
C LEU A 10 2.06 -46.74 17.09
N MET A 11 3.18 -46.16 16.62
CA MET A 11 3.45 -46.07 15.19
C MET A 11 3.81 -47.48 14.72
N GLY A 12 2.93 -48.09 13.94
CA GLY A 12 3.21 -49.30 13.18
C GLY A 12 2.93 -49.03 11.71
N ILE A 13 3.96 -48.60 10.97
CA ILE A 13 4.00 -48.76 9.52
C ILE A 13 4.76 -50.05 9.27
N VAL A 14 4.09 -51.18 9.06
CA VAL A 14 4.60 -52.28 8.20
C VAL A 14 3.42 -53.12 7.72
N GLY A 15 3.28 -53.21 6.40
CA GLY A 15 3.02 -54.51 5.78
C GLY A 15 1.61 -54.78 5.29
N CYS A 16 1.49 -54.70 3.97
CA CYS A 16 0.87 -55.74 3.14
C CYS A 16 -0.66 -55.85 3.15
N THR A 17 -1.22 -55.45 2.01
CA THR A 17 -2.32 -56.13 1.31
C THR A 17 -2.72 -57.48 1.93
N SER A 18 -3.77 -57.49 2.75
CA SER A 18 -4.57 -58.71 2.92
C SER A 18 -5.77 -58.59 1.98
N VAL A 19 -5.65 -59.19 0.79
CA VAL A 19 -6.82 -59.52 -0.03
C VAL A 19 -7.49 -60.71 0.67
N THR A 20 -8.25 -60.42 1.72
CA THR A 20 -9.19 -61.39 2.30
C THR A 20 -10.39 -61.47 1.38
N ASN A 21 -10.58 -62.65 0.80
CA ASN A 21 -11.76 -63.02 0.02
C ASN A 21 -13.01 -62.86 0.90
N GLY A 22 -13.65 -61.69 0.81
CA GLY A 22 -14.82 -61.32 1.59
C GLY A 22 -15.25 -59.93 1.17
N THR A 23 -16.46 -59.83 0.64
CA THR A 23 -17.07 -58.57 0.20
C THR A 23 -16.85 -57.47 1.24
N ALA A 24 -15.99 -56.50 0.91
CA ALA A 24 -15.82 -55.28 1.68
C ALA A 24 -17.14 -54.51 1.60
N THR A 25 -18.07 -54.87 2.46
CA THR A 25 -19.32 -54.13 2.65
C THR A 25 -18.93 -52.96 3.55
N PRO A 26 -18.90 -51.72 3.05
CA PRO A 26 -18.66 -50.58 3.90
C PRO A 26 -19.72 -50.61 5.00
N ASP A 27 -19.34 -50.38 6.25
CA ASP A 27 -20.32 -50.21 7.32
C ASP A 27 -21.19 -48.98 6.96
N THR A 28 -22.38 -49.27 6.43
CA THR A 28 -23.27 -48.27 5.80
C THR A 28 -23.83 -47.29 6.83
N LYS A 29 -23.66 -47.56 8.12
CA LYS A 29 -24.12 -46.68 9.21
C LYS A 29 -23.19 -45.50 9.48
N VAL A 30 -21.89 -45.61 9.16
CA VAL A 30 -20.88 -44.55 9.40
C VAL A 30 -20.48 -43.79 8.14
N ALA A 31 -20.70 -44.36 6.95
CA ALA A 31 -20.41 -43.69 5.68
C ALA A 31 -21.13 -42.34 5.48
N PRO A 32 -22.39 -42.14 5.89
CA PRO A 32 -23.06 -40.85 5.80
C PRO A 32 -22.46 -39.82 6.76
N ALA A 33 -22.19 -40.21 8.01
CA ALA A 33 -21.60 -39.33 9.02
C ALA A 33 -20.19 -38.87 8.64
N TYR A 34 -19.38 -39.76 8.05
CA TYR A 34 -18.05 -39.41 7.53
C TYR A 34 -18.13 -38.46 6.31
N ARG A 35 -19.06 -38.70 5.36
CA ARG A 35 -19.25 -37.75 4.24
C ARG A 35 -19.73 -36.38 4.73
N GLN A 36 -20.58 -36.34 5.75
CA GLN A 36 -21.04 -35.09 6.36
C GLN A 36 -19.90 -34.37 7.08
N SER A 37 -19.07 -35.06 7.85
CA SER A 37 -17.94 -34.43 8.56
C SER A 37 -16.85 -33.94 7.60
N VAL A 38 -16.55 -34.67 6.53
CA VAL A 38 -15.63 -34.23 5.48
C VAL A 38 -16.21 -33.05 4.71
N SER A 39 -17.49 -33.11 4.31
CA SER A 39 -18.17 -31.99 3.62
C SER A 39 -18.21 -30.73 4.50
N ALA A 40 -18.52 -30.88 5.79
CA ALA A 40 -18.50 -29.78 6.77
C ALA A 40 -17.08 -29.24 6.99
N SER A 41 -16.06 -30.09 7.05
CA SER A 41 -14.66 -29.68 7.18
C SER A 41 -14.16 -28.95 5.95
N VAL A 42 -14.53 -29.42 4.74
CA VAL A 42 -14.20 -28.76 3.47
C VAL A 42 -14.91 -27.41 3.35
N SER A 43 -16.18 -27.34 3.76
CA SER A 43 -16.96 -26.09 3.77
C SER A 43 -16.43 -25.09 4.80
N ALA A 44 -16.06 -25.56 5.99
CA ALA A 44 -15.42 -24.72 7.01
C ALA A 44 -14.02 -24.27 6.58
N SER A 45 -13.25 -25.14 5.92
CA SER A 45 -11.92 -24.83 5.39
C SER A 45 -12.01 -23.84 4.22
N SER A 46 -12.99 -23.98 3.33
CA SER A 46 -13.20 -23.06 2.21
C SER A 46 -13.70 -21.70 2.69
N ALA A 47 -14.61 -21.66 3.68
CA ALA A 47 -15.05 -20.43 4.33
C ALA A 47 -13.87 -19.73 5.06
N THR A 48 -13.08 -20.48 5.81
CA THR A 48 -11.90 -19.93 6.51
C THR A 48 -10.82 -19.48 5.51
N SER A 49 -10.61 -20.23 4.43
CA SER A 49 -9.62 -19.89 3.40
C SER A 49 -10.04 -18.66 2.60
N SER A 50 -11.30 -18.55 2.21
CA SER A 50 -11.84 -17.37 1.51
C SER A 50 -11.78 -16.12 2.38
N VAL A 51 -12.05 -16.22 3.68
CA VAL A 51 -11.88 -15.12 4.63
C VAL A 51 -10.41 -14.71 4.77
N ARG A 52 -9.49 -15.67 4.93
CA ARG A 52 -8.04 -15.37 5.02
C ARG A 52 -7.51 -14.74 3.74
N GLU A 53 -7.93 -15.23 2.58
CA GLU A 53 -7.52 -14.68 1.29
C GLU A 53 -8.09 -13.27 1.07
N SER A 54 -9.36 -13.05 1.45
CA SER A 54 -9.96 -11.71 1.41
C SER A 54 -9.21 -10.72 2.31
N GLN A 55 -8.84 -11.14 3.54
CA GLN A 55 -8.02 -10.33 4.44
C GLN A 55 -6.61 -10.06 3.88
N ARG A 56 -5.99 -11.06 3.25
CA ARG A 56 -4.69 -10.91 2.58
C ARG A 56 -4.79 -9.87 1.46
N GLN A 57 -5.81 -9.96 0.60
CA GLN A 57 -6.02 -8.99 -0.48
C GLN A 57 -6.24 -7.57 0.06
N GLN A 58 -7.11 -7.40 1.08
CA GLN A 58 -7.31 -6.12 1.75
C GLN A 58 -6.01 -5.54 2.34
N SER A 59 -5.16 -6.38 2.92
CA SER A 59 -3.87 -5.96 3.47
C SER A 59 -2.90 -5.48 2.39
N LEU A 60 -2.89 -6.13 1.22
CA LEU A 60 -2.03 -5.75 0.09
C LEU A 60 -2.50 -4.44 -0.54
N THR A 61 -3.81 -4.27 -0.72
CA THR A 61 -4.46 -3.00 -1.14
C THR A 61 -4.07 -1.87 -0.20
N THR A 62 -4.25 -2.05 1.11
CA THR A 62 -3.90 -1.03 2.11
C THR A 62 -2.40 -0.70 2.08
N LYS A 63 -1.55 -1.72 1.96
CA LYS A 63 -0.10 -1.55 1.86
C LYS A 63 0.29 -0.76 0.60
N ALA A 64 -0.33 -1.04 -0.54
CA ALA A 64 -0.06 -0.32 -1.78
C ALA A 64 -0.38 1.17 -1.66
N VAL A 65 -1.54 1.52 -1.09
CA VAL A 65 -1.91 2.92 -0.85
C VAL A 65 -0.94 3.59 0.14
N ARG A 66 -0.56 2.91 1.22
CA ARG A 66 0.41 3.45 2.18
C ARG A 66 1.79 3.68 1.59
N THR A 67 2.27 2.77 0.73
CA THR A 67 3.53 2.95 0.01
C THR A 67 3.49 4.22 -0.86
N ALA A 68 2.41 4.41 -1.61
CA ALA A 68 2.25 5.60 -2.44
C ALA A 68 2.20 6.90 -1.63
N CYS A 69 1.52 6.87 -0.49
CA CYS A 69 1.51 7.97 0.47
C CYS A 69 2.89 8.27 1.07
N ALA A 70 3.69 7.24 1.35
CA ALA A 70 5.07 7.41 1.82
C ALA A 70 5.95 8.06 0.73
N SER A 71 5.76 7.66 -0.54
CA SER A 71 6.43 8.30 -1.69
C SER A 71 6.10 9.79 -1.80
N LEU A 72 4.82 10.17 -1.65
CA LEU A 72 4.40 11.58 -1.62
C LEU A 72 5.10 12.34 -0.49
N ILE A 73 5.03 11.83 0.74
CA ILE A 73 5.59 12.52 1.92
C ILE A 73 7.10 12.73 1.77
N THR A 74 7.82 11.70 1.32
CA THR A 74 9.27 11.74 1.22
C THR A 74 9.72 12.66 0.10
N THR A 75 9.14 12.54 -1.09
CA THR A 75 9.56 13.34 -2.25
C THR A 75 9.10 14.79 -2.17
N SER A 76 7.91 15.05 -1.62
CA SER A 76 7.42 16.42 -1.41
C SER A 76 8.28 17.18 -0.40
N LYS A 77 8.81 16.50 0.62
CA LYS A 77 9.79 17.11 1.53
C LYS A 77 11.05 17.56 0.78
N ASN A 78 11.64 16.68 -0.04
CA ASN A 78 12.83 17.02 -0.83
C ASN A 78 12.58 18.20 -1.77
N ALA A 79 11.44 18.20 -2.49
CA ALA A 79 11.05 19.29 -3.38
C ALA A 79 10.92 20.64 -2.65
N ILE A 80 10.29 20.64 -1.47
CA ILE A 80 10.14 21.84 -0.65
C ILE A 80 11.49 22.30 -0.09
N ASP A 81 12.36 21.38 0.36
CA ASP A 81 13.68 21.72 0.87
C ASP A 81 14.52 22.41 -0.22
N LYS A 82 14.51 21.90 -1.46
CA LYS A 82 15.20 22.52 -2.61
C LYS A 82 14.57 23.84 -3.05
N THR A 83 13.25 23.95 -3.00
CA THR A 83 12.57 25.24 -3.25
C THR A 83 12.96 26.28 -2.19
N ASN A 84 13.11 25.87 -0.92
CA ASN A 84 13.55 26.76 0.15
C ASN A 84 15.00 27.20 0.01
N GLU A 85 15.89 26.35 -0.53
CA GLU A 85 17.26 26.74 -0.88
C GLU A 85 17.27 27.85 -1.95
N PHE A 86 16.45 27.71 -2.99
CA PHE A 86 16.25 28.74 -4.02
C PHE A 86 15.70 30.05 -3.43
N VAL A 87 14.64 29.98 -2.61
CA VAL A 87 14.06 31.16 -1.96
C VAL A 87 15.07 31.85 -1.04
N GLN A 88 15.89 31.10 -0.32
CA GLN A 88 16.96 31.67 0.51
C GLN A 88 18.03 32.39 -0.34
N ALA A 89 18.45 31.81 -1.46
CA ALA A 89 19.39 32.45 -2.37
C ALA A 89 18.82 33.78 -2.90
N PHE A 90 17.57 33.75 -3.37
CA PHE A 90 16.84 34.93 -3.85
C PHE A 90 16.76 36.03 -2.78
N ASN A 91 16.28 35.69 -1.58
CA ASN A 91 16.12 36.65 -0.48
C ASN A 91 17.43 37.19 0.07
N SER A 92 18.53 36.46 -0.09
CA SER A 92 19.88 36.91 0.31
C SER A 92 20.53 37.85 -0.71
N GLY A 93 19.83 38.20 -1.81
CA GLY A 93 20.39 38.98 -2.91
C GLY A 93 21.50 38.26 -3.67
N ARG A 94 21.59 36.93 -3.54
CA ARG A 94 22.57 36.10 -4.27
C ARG A 94 21.98 35.71 -5.63
N GLY A 95 22.85 35.42 -6.58
CA GLY A 95 22.41 34.80 -7.84
C GLY A 95 21.74 33.45 -7.57
N THR A 96 20.55 33.25 -8.14
CA THR A 96 19.72 32.05 -7.96
C THR A 96 20.11 30.89 -8.87
N GLY A 97 20.92 31.14 -9.91
CA GLY A 97 21.29 30.14 -10.92
C GLY A 97 21.72 28.77 -10.36
N PRO A 98 22.57 28.69 -9.31
CA PRO A 98 22.97 27.40 -8.73
C PRO A 98 21.84 26.62 -8.04
N THR A 99 20.74 27.29 -7.68
CA THR A 99 19.60 26.72 -6.92
C THR A 99 18.35 26.50 -7.76
N GLU A 100 18.24 27.13 -8.93
CA GLU A 100 17.07 27.03 -9.82
C GLU A 100 16.90 25.61 -10.37
N GLY A 101 17.95 25.06 -10.99
CA GLY A 101 17.93 23.69 -11.55
C GLY A 101 17.55 22.64 -10.50
N PRO A 102 18.27 22.55 -9.36
CA PRO A 102 17.94 21.60 -8.30
C PRO A 102 16.52 21.72 -7.74
N ALA A 103 15.95 22.93 -7.67
CA ALA A 103 14.57 23.13 -7.23
C ALA A 103 13.56 22.62 -8.27
N ILE A 104 13.77 22.95 -9.54
CA ILE A 104 12.94 22.49 -10.67
C ILE A 104 12.96 20.96 -10.76
N ASP A 105 14.15 20.37 -10.73
CA ASP A 105 14.35 18.92 -10.82
C ASP A 105 13.64 18.21 -9.66
N ALA A 106 13.83 18.67 -8.42
CA ALA A 106 13.20 18.05 -7.27
C ALA A 106 11.65 18.14 -7.30
N LEU A 107 11.08 19.23 -7.82
CA LEU A 107 9.64 19.38 -8.01
C LEU A 107 9.11 18.40 -9.07
N ASN A 108 9.78 18.31 -10.22
CA ASN A 108 9.41 17.41 -11.31
C ASN A 108 9.59 15.93 -10.93
N ASP A 109 10.66 15.59 -10.22
CA ASP A 109 10.92 14.25 -9.71
C ASP A 109 9.87 13.83 -8.69
N SER A 110 9.47 14.75 -7.79
CA SER A 110 8.40 14.47 -6.85
C SER A 110 7.06 14.26 -7.56
N ALA A 111 6.73 15.12 -8.52
CA ALA A 111 5.53 14.98 -9.33
C ALA A 111 5.50 13.63 -10.09
N THR A 112 6.60 13.28 -10.76
CA THR A 112 6.75 12.02 -11.49
C THR A 112 6.67 10.81 -10.55
N THR A 113 7.32 10.87 -9.39
CA THR A 113 7.27 9.77 -8.41
C THR A 113 5.86 9.57 -7.88
N VAL A 114 5.14 10.65 -7.59
CA VAL A 114 3.74 10.58 -7.13
C VAL A 114 2.83 10.04 -8.24
N ALA A 115 3.02 10.48 -9.49
CA ALA A 115 2.28 9.97 -10.65
C ALA A 115 2.51 8.46 -10.86
N ASN A 116 3.74 7.99 -10.68
CA ASN A 116 4.08 6.56 -10.78
C ASN A 116 3.60 5.74 -9.57
N SER A 117 3.12 6.38 -8.51
CA SER A 117 2.62 5.71 -7.30
C SER A 117 1.12 5.38 -7.35
N PHE A 118 0.42 5.78 -8.42
CA PHE A 118 -1.00 5.50 -8.60
C PHE A 118 -1.24 3.99 -8.72
N ASN A 119 -2.33 3.53 -8.10
CA ASN A 119 -2.76 2.15 -8.19
C ASN A 119 -4.29 2.04 -8.09
N ASP A 120 -4.83 0.90 -8.52
CA ASP A 120 -6.27 0.66 -8.58
C ASP A 120 -6.93 0.58 -7.21
N ALA A 121 -6.15 0.29 -6.16
CA ALA A 121 -6.61 0.25 -4.78
C ALA A 121 -6.87 1.64 -4.17
N MET A 122 -6.41 2.72 -4.82
CA MET A 122 -6.67 4.09 -4.36
C MET A 122 -8.11 4.53 -4.66
N SER A 123 -8.72 5.22 -3.70
CA SER A 123 -9.98 5.92 -3.92
C SER A 123 -9.79 7.08 -4.91
N GLN A 124 -10.88 7.48 -5.58
CA GLN A 124 -10.86 8.61 -6.51
C GLN A 124 -10.40 9.91 -5.80
N GLN A 125 -10.79 10.10 -4.55
CA GLN A 125 -10.41 11.27 -3.77
C GLN A 125 -8.89 11.38 -3.53
N ILE A 126 -8.21 10.25 -3.31
CA ILE A 126 -6.74 10.22 -3.18
C ILE A 126 -6.09 10.53 -4.54
N LYS A 127 -6.59 9.90 -5.61
CA LYS A 127 -6.11 10.13 -6.98
C LYS A 127 -6.22 11.62 -7.37
N ASP A 128 -7.36 12.24 -7.10
CA ASP A 128 -7.58 13.66 -7.38
C ASP A 128 -6.65 14.56 -6.56
N ALA A 129 -6.42 14.23 -5.29
CA ALA A 129 -5.49 14.98 -4.45
C ALA A 129 -4.04 14.85 -4.91
N PHE A 130 -3.63 13.68 -5.40
CA PHE A 130 -2.30 13.44 -5.95
C PHE A 130 -2.11 14.22 -7.27
N ASN A 131 -3.11 14.20 -8.16
CA ASN A 131 -3.10 15.01 -9.38
C ASN A 131 -3.00 16.51 -9.07
N ALA A 132 -3.79 17.00 -8.13
CA ALA A 132 -3.72 18.42 -7.72
C ALA A 132 -2.34 18.79 -7.14
N TYR A 133 -1.68 17.87 -6.42
CA TYR A 133 -0.31 18.06 -5.96
C TYR A 133 0.69 18.10 -7.13
N ILE A 134 0.59 17.15 -8.07
CA ILE A 134 1.43 17.05 -9.28
C ILE A 134 1.35 18.36 -10.09
N ASP A 135 0.14 18.84 -10.37
CA ASP A 135 -0.08 20.06 -11.13
C ASP A 135 0.53 21.29 -10.42
N ALA A 136 0.38 21.36 -9.10
CA ALA A 136 0.95 22.45 -8.32
C ALA A 136 2.48 22.40 -8.29
N ALA A 137 3.09 21.20 -8.22
CA ALA A 137 4.54 21.05 -8.26
C ALA A 137 5.12 21.52 -9.61
N HIS A 138 4.51 21.09 -10.73
CA HIS A 138 4.88 21.58 -12.07
C HIS A 138 4.66 23.10 -12.20
N SER A 139 3.60 23.64 -11.60
CA SER A 139 3.33 25.08 -11.62
C SER A 139 4.43 25.89 -10.94
N VAL A 140 4.92 25.44 -9.77
CA VAL A 140 6.06 26.07 -9.08
C VAL A 140 7.35 25.91 -9.90
N ALA A 141 7.62 24.72 -10.44
CA ALA A 141 8.81 24.48 -11.27
C ALA A 141 8.84 25.42 -12.49
N ASN A 142 7.70 25.57 -13.17
CA ASN A 142 7.55 26.53 -14.27
C ASN A 142 7.78 27.98 -13.80
N ALA A 143 7.28 28.36 -12.62
CA ALA A 143 7.47 29.71 -12.09
C ALA A 143 8.95 30.03 -11.82
N ILE A 144 9.72 29.05 -11.33
CA ILE A 144 11.18 29.18 -11.17
C ILE A 144 11.82 29.31 -12.55
N GLY A 145 11.54 28.39 -13.48
CA GLY A 145 12.19 28.36 -14.80
C GLY A 145 11.83 29.53 -15.73
N THR A 146 10.70 30.20 -15.49
CA THR A 146 10.28 31.40 -16.23
C THR A 146 10.58 32.70 -15.49
N HIS A 147 11.23 32.62 -14.32
CA HIS A 147 11.50 33.76 -13.43
C HIS A 147 10.23 34.60 -13.16
N ALA A 148 9.13 33.93 -12.82
CA ALA A 148 7.88 34.59 -12.49
C ALA A 148 8.08 35.59 -11.34
N GLY A 149 7.35 36.71 -11.39
CA GLY A 149 7.38 37.72 -10.32
C GLY A 149 6.98 37.14 -8.97
N THR A 150 7.52 37.69 -7.88
CA THR A 150 7.38 37.15 -6.51
C THR A 150 5.93 36.90 -6.08
N SER A 151 4.99 37.76 -6.48
CA SER A 151 3.57 37.56 -6.16
C SER A 151 3.00 36.28 -6.78
N GLU A 152 3.35 35.99 -8.04
CA GLU A 152 2.87 34.81 -8.75
C GLU A 152 3.56 33.55 -8.25
N PHE A 153 4.87 33.63 -7.97
CA PHE A 153 5.62 32.55 -7.35
C PHE A 153 5.02 32.15 -5.99
N ASN A 154 4.78 33.12 -5.09
CA ASN A 154 4.22 32.86 -3.77
C ASN A 154 2.84 32.21 -3.85
N LYS A 155 1.97 32.70 -4.75
CA LYS A 155 0.66 32.09 -4.98
C LYS A 155 0.76 30.61 -5.36
N ARG A 156 1.70 30.25 -6.23
CA ARG A 156 1.92 28.86 -6.65
C ARG A 156 2.50 28.00 -5.54
N VAL A 157 3.39 28.55 -4.72
CA VAL A 157 3.93 27.87 -3.53
C VAL A 157 2.83 27.62 -2.49
N ASP A 158 1.93 28.58 -2.29
CA ASP A 158 0.76 28.41 -1.41
C ASP A 158 -0.14 27.29 -1.92
N GLN A 159 -0.44 27.28 -3.23
CA GLN A 159 -1.21 26.21 -3.86
C GLN A 159 -0.54 24.84 -3.70
N LEU A 160 0.77 24.74 -3.90
CA LEU A 160 1.56 23.51 -3.67
C LEU A 160 1.45 23.05 -2.21
N ASN A 161 1.55 23.97 -1.25
CA ASN A 161 1.46 23.64 0.16
C ASN A 161 0.06 23.15 0.56
N ASP A 162 -0.99 23.74 0.00
CA ASP A 162 -2.37 23.35 0.29
C ASP A 162 -2.73 22.00 -0.32
N THR A 163 -2.37 21.74 -1.59
CA THR A 163 -2.60 20.44 -2.23
C THR A 163 -1.80 19.34 -1.55
N LYS A 164 -0.54 19.61 -1.16
CA LYS A 164 0.27 18.71 -0.33
C LYS A 164 -0.41 18.37 0.99
N LYS A 165 -0.85 19.38 1.76
CA LYS A 165 -1.55 19.16 3.05
C LYS A 165 -2.80 18.32 2.87
N LYS A 166 -3.60 18.61 1.83
CA LYS A 166 -4.82 17.85 1.52
C LYS A 166 -4.51 16.39 1.19
N ALA A 167 -3.53 16.14 0.33
CA ALA A 167 -3.12 14.79 -0.04
C ALA A 167 -2.57 14.00 1.17
N ILE A 168 -1.72 14.62 1.99
CA ILE A 168 -1.20 14.00 3.23
C ILE A 168 -2.35 13.69 4.20
N LYS A 169 -3.32 14.60 4.38
CA LYS A 169 -4.47 14.35 5.25
C LYS A 169 -5.28 13.13 4.83
N LEU A 170 -5.47 12.92 3.52
CA LEU A 170 -6.16 11.74 3.00
C LEU A 170 -5.33 10.48 3.20
N CYS A 171 -4.02 10.56 2.98
CA CYS A 171 -3.09 9.47 3.24
C CYS A 171 -3.11 8.99 4.70
N LEU A 172 -3.21 9.92 5.67
CA LEU A 172 -3.32 9.58 7.09
C LEU A 172 -4.67 8.97 7.48
N ALA A 173 -5.69 9.10 6.63
CA ALA A 173 -7.00 8.51 6.82
C ALA A 173 -7.12 7.09 6.23
N THR A 174 -6.02 6.52 5.68
CA THR A 174 -5.98 5.21 5.00
C THR A 174 -5.22 4.14 5.80
#